data_AF-A0A7S4GMZ3-F1
#
_entry.id   AF-A0A7S4GMZ3-F1
#
_cell.length_a   1.000
_cell.length_b   1.000
_cell.length_c   1.000
_cell.angle_alpha   90.00
_cell.angle_beta   90.00
_cell.angle_gamma   90.00
#
_symmetry.space_group_name_H-M   'P 1'
#
loop_
_entity.id
_entity.type
_entity.pdbx_description
1 polymer ?
#
loop_
_entity_poly.entity_id
_entity_poly.type
_entity_poly.pdbx_seq_one_letter_code
_entity_poly.pdbx_strand_id
1 'polypeptide(L)'
;HAATILPVHEGADVYIRQKTVKVKDCSKVDGGGWEFLFATGDCEKWLVAPRYSVQGQFAGRRYITKSSTSSKRYTAQWYSRRRYPWEPWVTLKDWRFSWNKGLIMYGEAGYGNVHAKAILPKHFGANVYIRDRIIPVPDCSKMDGGGWKLVRHVPPGFKWHPARDHLRGTAKYGTPSKFPSAPAWSIKFDKTPFTEFLFATGDCTRWLITKKSSVMAQYANSPRWIEKSSQKNSRYTARWYHRWRVPHEPWISVTDHGSAVHSGHILYGGNNFGNIHASRVLPKHLGANVWIRNRQIKKTCAHLNGGGWTRVRHVPAGYNWHPAKDQLRGTVAYGKKSEYVTAPAWSVRFDATPFNQFMFATGDCKKWLVAPKWSAQGQ
;
A
#
# COMPACT_ATOMS: atom_id res chain seq x y z
N HIS A 1 31.39 -27.63 69.64
CA HIS A 1 31.74 -27.57 68.20
C HIS A 1 32.37 -26.24 67.79
N ALA A 2 31.79 -25.07 68.08
CA ALA A 2 32.39 -23.78 67.67
C ALA A 2 33.67 -23.39 68.45
N ALA A 3 33.75 -23.72 69.73
CA ALA A 3 34.89 -23.38 70.60
C ALA A 3 36.22 -24.09 70.22
N THR A 4 36.16 -25.17 69.44
CA THR A 4 37.35 -25.91 68.97
C THR A 4 37.86 -25.48 67.60
N ILE A 5 37.07 -24.73 66.81
CA ILE A 5 37.38 -24.44 65.39
C ILE A 5 37.77 -22.97 65.18
N LEU A 6 37.03 -22.04 65.80
CA LEU A 6 37.19 -20.60 65.53
C LEU A 6 38.54 -20.01 66.02
N PRO A 7 39.14 -20.42 67.16
CA PRO A 7 40.41 -19.84 67.64
C PRO A 7 41.65 -20.31 66.87
N VAL A 8 41.60 -21.48 66.22
CA VAL A 8 42.74 -22.08 65.49
C VAL A 8 42.80 -21.61 64.02
N HIS A 9 41.67 -21.12 63.50
CA HIS A 9 41.51 -20.78 62.08
C HIS A 9 41.07 -19.32 61.84
N GLU A 10 41.32 -18.43 62.81
CA GLU A 10 41.07 -16.99 62.69
C GLU A 10 39.61 -16.62 62.32
N GLY A 11 38.64 -17.38 62.83
CA GLY A 11 37.21 -17.12 62.61
C GLY A 11 36.59 -17.87 61.41
N ALA A 12 35.50 -17.33 60.88
CA ALA A 12 34.79 -17.88 59.72
C ALA A 12 34.12 -16.74 58.92
N ASP A 13 34.57 -16.56 57.68
CA ASP A 13 34.01 -15.55 56.77
C ASP A 13 32.94 -16.15 55.86
N VAL A 14 31.86 -15.40 55.65
CA VAL A 14 30.83 -15.72 54.66
C VAL A 14 30.95 -14.74 53.50
N TYR A 15 31.43 -15.23 52.35
CA TYR A 15 31.52 -14.45 51.13
C TYR A 15 30.25 -14.57 50.30
N ILE A 16 29.61 -13.44 49.98
CA ILE A 16 28.52 -13.35 49.00
C ILE A 16 29.01 -12.63 47.74
N ARG A 17 28.92 -13.32 46.59
CA ARG A 17 29.16 -12.74 45.27
C ARG A 17 27.82 -12.32 44.64
N GLN A 18 27.59 -11.02 44.50
CA GLN A 18 26.63 -10.54 43.50
C GLN A 18 27.25 -10.74 42.11
N LYS A 19 26.97 -11.88 41.49
CA LYS A 19 27.32 -12.09 40.08
C LYS A 19 26.32 -11.25 39.29
N THR A 20 26.72 -10.05 38.88
CA THR A 20 26.04 -9.31 37.81
C THR A 20 26.08 -10.19 36.57
N VAL A 21 25.02 -10.97 36.35
CA VAL A 21 24.86 -11.73 35.12
C VAL A 21 24.66 -10.69 34.03
N LYS A 22 25.64 -10.55 33.13
CA LYS A 22 25.46 -9.74 31.92
C LYS A 22 24.28 -10.33 31.16
N VAL A 23 23.16 -9.59 31.14
CA VAL A 23 22.03 -9.85 30.25
C VAL A 23 22.57 -9.82 28.83
N LYS A 24 22.25 -10.83 28.02
CA LYS A 24 22.70 -10.86 26.62
C LYS A 24 21.98 -9.76 25.85
N ASP A 25 22.68 -9.11 24.92
CA ASP A 25 22.04 -8.16 24.00
C ASP A 25 21.26 -8.93 22.93
N CYS A 26 19.94 -8.99 23.10
CA CYS A 26 19.06 -9.68 22.16
C CYS A 26 18.73 -8.87 20.90
N SER A 27 19.21 -7.63 20.75
CA SER A 27 18.89 -6.77 19.60
C SER A 27 19.33 -7.36 18.26
N LYS A 28 20.32 -8.27 18.27
CA LYS A 28 20.90 -8.94 17.10
C LYS A 28 20.29 -10.30 16.77
N VAL A 29 19.33 -10.79 17.57
CA VAL A 29 18.71 -12.11 17.39
C VAL A 29 17.97 -12.24 16.05
N ASP A 30 17.75 -11.13 15.33
CA ASP A 30 17.19 -11.15 14.00
C ASP A 30 17.63 -9.95 13.12
N GLY A 31 17.78 -10.17 11.80
CA GLY A 31 17.76 -9.15 10.76
C GLY A 31 16.47 -9.14 9.90
N GLY A 32 15.60 -8.12 10.05
CA GLY A 32 14.61 -7.71 9.03
C GLY A 32 13.22 -7.19 9.46
N GLY A 33 12.94 -5.87 9.44
CA GLY A 33 11.58 -5.27 9.28
C GLY A 33 10.86 -4.70 10.52
N TRP A 34 9.80 -3.87 10.30
CA TRP A 34 8.97 -3.15 11.31
C TRP A 34 8.21 -4.07 12.27
N GLU A 35 8.93 -4.58 13.26
CA GLU A 35 8.48 -5.67 14.11
C GLU A 35 8.83 -5.41 15.56
N PHE A 36 7.98 -5.89 16.45
CA PHE A 36 8.31 -6.08 17.85
C PHE A 36 9.12 -7.37 17.96
N LEU A 37 10.27 -7.29 18.59
CA LEU A 37 10.98 -8.45 19.11
C LEU A 37 10.69 -8.53 20.60
N PHE A 38 10.09 -9.63 21.02
CA PHE A 38 9.97 -10.00 22.42
C PHE A 38 11.00 -11.08 22.68
N ALA A 39 11.87 -10.88 23.67
CA ALA A 39 12.92 -11.84 23.99
C ALA A 39 13.10 -11.98 25.50
N THR A 40 13.47 -13.16 25.96
CA THR A 40 13.97 -13.35 27.32
C THR A 40 15.37 -12.74 27.48
N GLY A 41 15.82 -12.48 28.70
CA GLY A 41 17.12 -11.86 28.98
C GLY A 41 18.36 -12.69 28.61
N ASP A 42 18.21 -14.01 28.49
CA ASP A 42 19.22 -14.90 27.90
C ASP A 42 19.11 -15.06 26.37
N CYS A 43 18.11 -14.44 25.75
CA CYS A 43 17.76 -14.56 24.34
C CYS A 43 17.42 -15.99 23.86
N GLU A 44 17.16 -16.96 24.74
CA GLU A 44 16.82 -18.33 24.35
C GLU A 44 15.41 -18.42 23.76
N LYS A 45 14.48 -17.67 24.36
CA LYS A 45 13.11 -17.56 23.87
C LYS A 45 12.90 -16.18 23.31
N TRP A 46 12.38 -16.15 22.09
CA TRP A 46 12.04 -14.91 21.43
C TRP A 46 10.98 -15.11 20.35
N LEU A 47 10.26 -14.05 20.03
CA LEU A 47 9.43 -13.96 18.84
C LEU A 47 9.47 -12.57 18.22
N VAL A 48 9.28 -12.56 16.91
CA VAL A 48 9.20 -11.37 16.10
C VAL A 48 7.80 -11.29 15.53
N ALA A 49 7.11 -10.16 15.75
CA ALA A 49 5.75 -9.96 15.29
C ALA A 49 5.55 -8.56 14.71
N PRO A 50 4.77 -8.42 13.63
CA PRO A 50 4.52 -7.12 13.04
C PRO A 50 3.64 -6.27 13.95
N ARG A 51 3.82 -4.94 13.90
CA ARG A 51 3.09 -3.95 14.72
C ARG A 51 1.59 -4.22 14.82
N TYR A 52 0.93 -4.49 13.69
CA TYR A 52 -0.51 -4.71 13.64
C TYR A 52 -0.99 -5.99 14.34
N SER A 53 -0.08 -6.93 14.67
CA SER A 53 -0.37 -8.14 15.43
C SER A 53 -0.30 -7.91 16.95
N VAL A 54 0.45 -6.92 17.38
CA VAL A 54 0.77 -6.67 18.80
C VAL A 54 -0.03 -5.49 19.37
N GLN A 55 -0.35 -4.49 18.55
CA GLN A 55 -1.02 -3.27 19.01
C GLN A 55 -2.53 -3.28 18.80
N GLY A 56 -3.22 -2.54 19.68
CA GLY A 56 -4.68 -2.38 19.67
C GLY A 56 -5.41 -3.52 20.39
N GLN A 57 -6.74 -3.48 20.34
CA GLN A 57 -7.55 -4.52 20.98
C GLN A 57 -7.72 -5.73 20.06
N PHE A 58 -7.52 -6.93 20.61
CA PHE A 58 -7.69 -8.19 19.89
C PHE A 58 -8.01 -9.37 20.81
N ALA A 59 -8.70 -10.37 20.26
CA ALA A 59 -8.91 -11.68 20.88
C ALA A 59 -8.97 -12.70 19.74
N GLY A 60 -7.84 -13.29 19.38
CA GLY A 60 -7.77 -14.07 18.14
C GLY A 60 -6.37 -14.51 17.75
N ARG A 61 -6.28 -15.23 16.63
CA ARG A 61 -5.01 -15.61 16.00
C ARG A 61 -4.29 -14.37 15.48
N ARG A 62 -3.03 -14.20 15.88
CA ARG A 62 -2.14 -13.10 15.51
C ARG A 62 -0.93 -13.62 14.77
N TYR A 63 -0.39 -12.83 13.86
CA TYR A 63 0.75 -13.26 13.06
C TYR A 63 2.04 -13.11 13.84
N ILE A 64 2.87 -14.14 13.78
CA ILE A 64 4.25 -14.17 14.24
C ILE A 64 5.10 -14.38 13.00
N THR A 65 6.01 -13.46 12.72
CA THR A 65 6.91 -13.55 11.57
C THR A 65 7.83 -14.75 11.71
N LYS A 66 8.39 -14.92 12.90
CA LYS A 66 9.23 -16.06 13.29
C LYS A 66 9.50 -16.01 14.80
N SER A 67 10.07 -17.07 15.31
CA SER A 67 10.42 -17.20 16.73
C SER A 67 11.57 -18.17 16.93
N SER A 68 12.08 -18.21 18.16
CA SER A 68 12.96 -19.26 18.69
C SER A 68 12.48 -20.69 18.41
N THR A 69 11.19 -20.91 18.15
CA THR A 69 10.61 -22.23 17.87
C THR A 69 10.23 -22.45 16.41
N SER A 70 10.32 -21.43 15.54
CA SER A 70 9.96 -21.53 14.13
C SER A 70 10.64 -20.44 13.30
N SER A 71 11.42 -20.85 12.30
CA SER A 71 11.97 -19.94 11.29
C SER A 71 10.94 -19.45 10.27
N LYS A 72 9.75 -20.08 10.23
CA LYS A 72 8.65 -19.72 9.32
C LYS A 72 7.57 -18.91 10.04
N ARG A 73 6.84 -18.12 9.25
CA ARG A 73 5.66 -17.36 9.70
C ARG A 73 4.54 -18.30 10.14
N TYR A 74 3.92 -17.98 11.26
CA TYR A 74 2.79 -18.72 11.79
C TYR A 74 1.85 -17.80 12.57
N THR A 75 0.84 -18.36 13.22
CA THR A 75 -0.07 -17.60 14.07
C THR A 75 -0.27 -18.25 15.42
N ALA A 76 -0.48 -17.44 16.45
CA ALA A 76 -0.87 -17.89 17.78
C ALA A 76 -2.07 -17.08 18.30
N GLN A 77 -2.92 -17.70 19.11
CA GLN A 77 -4.04 -17.05 19.78
C GLN A 77 -3.55 -16.13 20.90
N TRP A 78 -3.73 -14.81 20.73
CA TRP A 78 -3.37 -13.79 21.72
C TRP A 78 -4.58 -12.95 22.14
N TYR A 79 -4.44 -12.23 23.25
CA TYR A 79 -5.49 -11.40 23.82
C TYR A 79 -4.95 -10.03 24.22
N SER A 80 -5.68 -8.97 23.89
CA SER A 80 -5.53 -7.59 24.35
C SER A 80 -6.93 -6.98 24.42
N ARG A 81 -7.59 -7.17 25.55
CA ARG A 81 -9.00 -6.84 25.72
C ARG A 81 -9.12 -5.72 26.74
N ARG A 82 -9.94 -4.72 26.44
CA ARG A 82 -10.08 -3.47 27.21
C ARG A 82 -10.33 -3.66 28.71
N ARG A 83 -11.02 -4.75 29.10
CA ARG A 83 -11.40 -5.02 30.49
C ARG A 83 -10.27 -5.66 31.32
N TYR A 84 -9.15 -6.04 30.72
CA TYR A 84 -8.08 -6.80 31.37
C TYR A 84 -6.77 -6.01 31.29
N PRO A 85 -6.40 -5.26 32.34
CA PRO A 85 -5.24 -4.37 32.31
C PRO A 85 -3.89 -5.09 32.22
N TRP A 86 -3.86 -6.41 32.49
CA TRP A 86 -2.66 -7.25 32.37
C TRP A 86 -2.40 -7.77 30.95
N GLU A 87 -3.25 -7.43 29.99
CA GLU A 87 -3.06 -7.76 28.56
C GLU A 87 -2.43 -6.57 27.82
N PRO A 88 -1.61 -6.79 26.76
CA PRO A 88 -1.62 -7.93 25.86
C PRO A 88 -0.85 -9.17 26.34
N TRP A 89 -1.43 -10.35 26.12
CA TRP A 89 -0.73 -11.63 26.21
C TRP A 89 -0.09 -11.99 24.87
N VAL A 90 1.24 -11.90 24.79
CA VAL A 90 2.02 -12.26 23.60
C VAL A 90 2.73 -13.59 23.87
N THR A 91 2.48 -14.60 23.04
CA THR A 91 2.88 -15.99 23.33
C THR A 91 3.45 -16.72 22.11
N LEU A 92 4.39 -17.66 22.34
CA LEU A 92 5.00 -18.48 21.28
C LEU A 92 4.03 -19.49 20.64
N LYS A 93 2.99 -19.90 21.37
CA LYS A 93 1.90 -20.80 20.94
C LYS A 93 0.56 -20.23 21.40
N ASP A 94 -0.57 -20.84 21.05
CA ASP A 94 -1.89 -20.39 21.51
C ASP A 94 -1.91 -20.23 23.05
N TRP A 95 -2.46 -19.11 23.53
CA TRP A 95 -2.40 -18.68 24.93
C TRP A 95 -2.78 -19.78 25.94
N ARG A 96 -3.85 -20.55 25.65
CA ARG A 96 -4.33 -21.65 26.52
C ARG A 96 -3.27 -22.72 26.78
N PHE A 97 -2.40 -23.01 25.80
CA PHE A 97 -1.32 -23.99 25.96
C PHE A 97 -0.04 -23.38 26.55
N SER A 98 0.01 -22.06 26.72
CA SER A 98 1.21 -21.33 27.12
C SER A 98 1.25 -20.98 28.61
N TRP A 99 0.10 -21.01 29.30
CA TRP A 99 -0.12 -20.46 30.63
C TRP A 99 0.84 -20.95 31.73
N ASN A 100 1.41 -22.15 31.64
CA ASN A 100 2.38 -22.65 32.62
C ASN A 100 3.61 -23.30 31.98
N LYS A 101 3.81 -23.12 30.67
CA LYS A 101 4.86 -23.82 29.89
C LYS A 101 6.07 -22.96 29.57
N GLY A 102 6.16 -21.76 30.13
CA GLY A 102 7.22 -20.81 29.83
C GLY A 102 7.22 -20.38 28.35
N LEU A 103 6.02 -20.12 27.80
CA LEU A 103 5.82 -19.72 26.40
C LEU A 103 5.18 -18.33 26.26
N ILE A 104 4.94 -17.63 27.37
CA ILE A 104 4.42 -16.25 27.39
C ILE A 104 5.62 -15.30 27.37
N MET A 105 5.66 -14.41 26.39
CA MET A 105 6.77 -13.49 26.14
C MET A 105 6.51 -12.08 26.66
N TYR A 106 5.25 -11.69 26.87
CA TYR A 106 4.87 -10.36 27.36
C TYR A 106 3.47 -10.38 28.00
N GLY A 107 3.31 -9.53 29.02
CA GLY A 107 2.09 -9.20 29.76
C GLY A 107 2.28 -7.88 30.51
N GLU A 108 1.20 -7.23 30.91
CA GLU A 108 1.21 -5.87 31.49
C GLU A 108 0.73 -5.81 32.95
N ALA A 109 0.65 -4.60 33.49
CA ALA A 109 0.15 -4.28 34.84
C ALA A 109 0.87 -4.99 36.00
N GLY A 110 2.13 -5.40 35.80
CA GLY A 110 2.90 -6.12 36.82
C GLY A 110 2.27 -7.47 37.22
N TYR A 111 1.37 -8.02 36.40
CA TYR A 111 0.65 -9.24 36.75
C TYR A 111 1.58 -10.45 36.70
N GLY A 112 2.03 -10.90 37.86
CA GLY A 112 2.85 -12.09 38.03
C GLY A 112 2.05 -13.25 38.61
N ASN A 113 1.89 -14.33 37.84
CA ASN A 113 1.33 -15.60 38.35
C ASN A 113 2.15 -16.79 37.80
N VAL A 114 1.57 -17.98 37.74
CA VAL A 114 2.20 -19.22 37.27
C VAL A 114 2.89 -19.08 35.90
N HIS A 115 2.33 -18.28 34.99
CA HIS A 115 2.94 -18.01 33.69
C HIS A 115 4.26 -17.24 33.81
N ALA A 116 4.30 -16.18 34.64
CA ALA A 116 5.49 -15.37 34.87
C ALA A 116 6.57 -16.18 35.59
N LYS A 117 6.19 -16.97 36.61
CA LYS A 117 7.09 -17.89 37.33
C LYS A 117 7.68 -18.97 36.42
N ALA A 118 6.95 -19.38 35.37
CA ALA A 118 7.42 -20.39 34.43
C ALA A 118 8.48 -19.87 33.44
N ILE A 119 8.68 -18.55 33.31
CA ILE A 119 9.62 -17.98 32.32
C ILE A 119 10.62 -16.97 32.89
N LEU A 120 10.17 -15.96 33.65
CA LEU A 120 11.03 -14.81 33.97
C LEU A 120 12.24 -15.17 34.86
N PRO A 121 12.09 -15.96 35.95
CA PRO A 121 13.23 -16.32 36.78
C PRO A 121 14.22 -17.26 36.09
N LYS A 122 13.74 -18.04 35.11
CA LYS A 122 14.54 -19.05 34.40
C LYS A 122 15.35 -18.45 33.26
N HIS A 123 14.91 -17.31 32.73
CA HIS A 123 15.47 -16.71 31.52
C HIS A 123 15.83 -15.23 31.68
N PHE A 124 16.17 -14.81 32.91
CA PHE A 124 16.65 -13.45 33.22
C PHE A 124 15.70 -12.33 32.77
N GLY A 125 14.40 -12.53 32.99
CA GLY A 125 13.36 -11.55 32.66
C GLY A 125 12.92 -11.55 31.20
N ALA A 126 12.34 -10.44 30.75
CA ALA A 126 11.81 -10.26 29.40
C ALA A 126 12.06 -8.82 28.92
N ASN A 127 12.36 -8.69 27.63
CA ASN A 127 12.69 -7.44 26.96
C ASN A 127 11.82 -7.27 25.72
N VAL A 128 11.50 -6.01 25.39
CA VAL A 128 10.76 -5.65 24.18
C VAL A 128 11.61 -4.68 23.38
N TYR A 129 11.84 -5.01 22.12
CA TYR A 129 12.57 -4.19 21.17
C TYR A 129 11.66 -3.81 20.01
N ILE A 130 11.85 -2.60 19.50
CA ILE A 130 11.20 -2.11 18.29
C ILE A 130 12.29 -1.74 17.29
N ARG A 131 12.03 -1.96 16.01
CA ARG A 131 12.90 -1.48 14.94
C ARG A 131 12.10 -0.98 13.75
N ASP A 132 12.59 0.08 13.13
CA ASP A 132 12.17 0.57 11.82
C ASP A 132 13.25 0.14 10.83
N ARG A 133 13.15 -1.07 10.28
CA ARG A 133 14.03 -1.47 9.17
C ARG A 133 13.31 -1.17 7.87
N ILE A 134 13.98 -0.45 6.98
CA ILE A 134 13.60 -0.34 5.58
C ILE A 134 13.75 -1.75 4.99
N ILE A 135 12.65 -2.52 4.95
CA ILE A 135 12.57 -3.68 4.07
C ILE A 135 12.82 -3.11 2.67
N PRO A 136 13.71 -3.68 1.84
CA PRO A 136 13.78 -3.34 0.43
C PRO A 136 12.43 -3.73 -0.19
N VAL A 137 11.44 -2.85 -0.06
CA VAL A 137 10.15 -3.02 -0.72
C VAL A 137 10.37 -2.68 -2.18
N PRO A 138 9.91 -3.54 -3.10
CA PRO A 138 9.95 -3.20 -4.51
C PRO A 138 9.30 -1.84 -4.73
N ASP A 139 9.93 -1.03 -5.57
CA ASP A 139 9.39 0.28 -5.91
C ASP A 139 8.34 0.14 -7.01
N CYS A 140 7.07 0.08 -6.59
CA CYS A 140 5.92 0.06 -7.51
C CYS A 140 5.90 1.27 -8.47
N SER A 141 6.63 2.36 -8.18
CA SER A 141 6.63 3.56 -9.01
C SER A 141 7.26 3.37 -10.39
N LYS A 142 8.01 2.28 -10.58
CA LYS A 142 8.67 1.91 -11.85
C LYS A 142 7.85 0.95 -12.73
N MET A 143 6.69 0.48 -12.25
CA MET A 143 5.85 -0.47 -13.00
C MET A 143 5.40 0.08 -14.36
N ASP A 144 5.38 -0.77 -15.39
CA ASP A 144 4.92 -0.43 -16.76
C ASP A 144 5.54 0.87 -17.31
N GLY A 145 6.86 1.04 -17.13
CA GLY A 145 7.59 2.24 -17.57
C GLY A 145 7.50 3.44 -16.62
N GLY A 146 6.85 3.27 -15.47
CA GLY A 146 6.81 4.24 -14.38
C GLY A 146 5.91 5.46 -14.63
N GLY A 147 6.32 6.62 -14.10
CA GLY A 147 5.54 7.86 -14.11
C GLY A 147 4.44 7.93 -13.05
N TRP A 148 4.45 7.00 -12.09
CA TRP A 148 3.44 6.88 -11.05
C TRP A 148 3.69 7.83 -9.89
N LYS A 149 2.61 8.51 -9.45
CA LYS A 149 2.57 9.33 -8.23
C LYS A 149 1.73 8.63 -7.17
N LEU A 150 2.33 8.34 -6.01
CA LEU A 150 1.61 7.73 -4.88
C LEU A 150 0.69 8.77 -4.27
N VAL A 151 -0.59 8.43 -4.15
CA VAL A 151 -1.60 9.36 -3.65
C VAL A 151 -2.31 8.87 -2.40
N ARG A 152 -2.24 7.56 -2.12
CA ARG A 152 -2.90 6.97 -0.96
C ARG A 152 -2.22 5.68 -0.53
N HIS A 153 -2.12 5.49 0.78
CA HIS A 153 -1.50 4.33 1.42
C HIS A 153 -2.39 3.83 2.56
N VAL A 154 -2.42 2.51 2.76
CA VAL A 154 -2.89 1.89 4.00
C VAL A 154 -1.86 0.84 4.43
N PRO A 155 -1.44 0.82 5.71
CA PRO A 155 -0.45 -0.13 6.19
C PRO A 155 -1.03 -1.55 6.30
N PRO A 156 -0.18 -2.54 6.58
CA PRO A 156 -0.62 -3.84 7.06
C PRO A 156 -1.62 -3.73 8.21
N GLY A 157 -2.72 -4.47 8.11
CA GLY A 157 -3.78 -4.43 9.10
C GLY A 157 -5.03 -5.13 8.62
N PHE A 158 -6.13 -4.93 9.32
CA PHE A 158 -7.40 -5.61 9.06
C PHE A 158 -8.50 -4.68 8.55
N LYS A 159 -8.12 -3.47 8.12
CA LYS A 159 -9.03 -2.44 7.61
C LYS A 159 -8.42 -1.79 6.39
N TRP A 160 -9.23 -1.63 5.35
CA TRP A 160 -8.89 -0.88 4.14
C TRP A 160 -8.80 0.63 4.39
N HIS A 161 -8.60 1.41 3.33
CA HIS A 161 -8.40 2.85 3.43
C HIS A 161 -9.54 3.55 4.20
N PRO A 162 -9.25 4.52 5.10
CA PRO A 162 -10.27 5.30 5.80
C PRO A 162 -11.19 6.12 4.88
N ALA A 163 -10.74 6.40 3.65
CA ALA A 163 -11.43 7.28 2.71
C ALA A 163 -12.84 6.80 2.36
N ARG A 164 -13.79 7.74 2.33
CA ARG A 164 -15.17 7.55 1.84
C ARG A 164 -15.45 8.31 0.54
N ASP A 165 -14.39 8.75 -0.13
CA ASP A 165 -14.46 9.67 -1.27
C ASP A 165 -14.67 8.95 -2.60
N HIS A 166 -15.01 7.66 -2.60
CA HIS A 166 -15.27 6.90 -3.83
C HIS A 166 -14.12 6.97 -4.85
N LEU A 167 -12.86 7.04 -4.36
CA LEU A 167 -11.65 7.28 -5.18
C LEU A 167 -11.65 8.59 -5.99
N ARG A 168 -12.58 9.52 -5.72
CA ARG A 168 -12.60 10.85 -6.38
C ARG A 168 -11.35 11.67 -6.05
N GLY A 169 -10.65 11.33 -4.97
CA GLY A 169 -9.38 11.95 -4.58
C GLY A 169 -9.53 13.20 -3.73
N THR A 170 -10.68 13.37 -3.07
CA THR A 170 -10.97 14.52 -2.19
C THR A 170 -10.55 14.27 -0.75
N ALA A 171 -10.37 13.02 -0.33
CA ALA A 171 -9.98 12.68 1.04
C ALA A 171 -8.49 13.01 1.30
N LYS A 172 -8.23 13.78 2.37
CA LYS A 172 -6.90 14.09 2.91
C LYS A 172 -6.83 13.65 4.37
N TYR A 173 -5.84 12.84 4.71
CA TYR A 173 -5.59 12.38 6.09
C TYR A 173 -4.18 11.83 6.21
N GLY A 174 -3.65 11.78 7.44
CA GLY A 174 -2.32 11.28 7.75
C GLY A 174 -1.18 12.11 7.13
N THR A 175 0.05 11.62 7.31
CA THR A 175 1.26 12.24 6.76
C THR A 175 1.88 11.31 5.73
N PRO A 176 2.13 11.78 4.49
CA PRO A 176 2.79 10.97 3.48
C PRO A 176 4.12 10.40 3.94
N SER A 177 4.34 9.13 3.61
CA SER A 177 5.56 8.42 3.98
C SER A 177 5.88 7.37 2.93
N LYS A 178 7.17 7.12 2.73
CA LYS A 178 7.69 6.06 1.86
C LYS A 178 7.66 4.67 2.53
N PHE A 179 7.36 4.62 3.83
CA PHE A 179 7.41 3.37 4.58
C PHE A 179 6.06 2.64 4.53
N PRO A 180 6.01 1.34 4.16
CA PRO A 180 4.78 0.55 4.12
C PRO A 180 4.07 0.41 5.48
N SER A 181 4.78 0.69 6.56
CA SER A 181 4.32 0.65 7.94
C SER A 181 3.68 1.95 8.42
N ALA A 182 3.79 3.02 7.63
CA ALA A 182 3.27 4.31 8.02
C ALA A 182 1.76 4.24 8.24
N PRO A 183 1.20 4.99 9.21
CA PRO A 183 -0.24 5.11 9.34
C PRO A 183 -0.90 5.44 8.00
N ALA A 184 -2.15 5.01 7.82
CA ALA A 184 -2.87 5.27 6.59
C ALA A 184 -2.86 6.78 6.26
N TRP A 185 -2.58 7.11 5.01
CA TRP A 185 -2.51 8.49 4.56
C TRP A 185 -3.07 8.65 3.14
N SER A 186 -3.55 9.85 2.83
CA SER A 186 -4.03 10.24 1.51
C SER A 186 -3.75 11.72 1.28
N ILE A 187 -3.27 12.05 0.08
CA ILE A 187 -3.22 13.43 -0.41
C ILE A 187 -4.41 13.68 -1.33
N LYS A 188 -4.76 14.97 -1.53
CA LYS A 188 -5.76 15.32 -2.55
C LYS A 188 -5.17 15.10 -3.95
N PHE A 189 -5.96 14.51 -4.84
CA PHE A 189 -5.62 14.31 -6.24
C PHE A 189 -6.81 14.52 -7.18
N ASP A 190 -7.95 14.99 -6.66
CA ASP A 190 -9.17 15.34 -7.39
C ASP A 190 -8.91 16.39 -8.49
N LYS A 191 -8.01 17.35 -8.22
CA LYS A 191 -7.59 18.39 -9.18
C LYS A 191 -6.36 18.04 -10.01
N THR A 192 -5.73 16.89 -9.77
CA THR A 192 -4.55 16.47 -10.54
C THR A 192 -5.01 15.85 -11.87
N PRO A 193 -4.52 16.30 -13.03
CA PRO A 193 -4.77 15.60 -14.29
C PRO A 193 -4.06 14.24 -14.31
N PHE A 194 -4.80 13.16 -14.56
CA PHE A 194 -4.27 11.82 -14.74
C PHE A 194 -5.23 10.94 -15.55
N THR A 195 -4.72 9.89 -16.17
CA THR A 195 -5.47 9.01 -17.07
C THR A 195 -5.60 7.59 -16.54
N GLU A 196 -4.67 7.15 -15.70
CA GLU A 196 -4.58 5.77 -15.22
C GLU A 196 -4.39 5.72 -13.69
N PHE A 197 -4.95 4.67 -13.11
CA PHE A 197 -4.66 4.23 -11.75
C PHE A 197 -3.75 3.00 -11.79
N LEU A 198 -2.84 2.91 -10.82
CA LEU A 198 -2.18 1.68 -10.41
C LEU A 198 -2.60 1.40 -8.97
N PHE A 199 -3.22 0.24 -8.76
CA PHE A 199 -3.48 -0.30 -7.44
C PHE A 199 -2.47 -1.41 -7.20
N ALA A 200 -1.79 -1.39 -6.06
CA ALA A 200 -0.79 -2.38 -5.74
C ALA A 200 -0.75 -2.66 -4.25
N THR A 201 -0.43 -3.89 -3.88
CA THR A 201 -0.03 -4.20 -2.51
C THR A 201 1.32 -3.56 -2.19
N GLY A 202 1.62 -3.37 -0.89
CA GLY A 202 2.87 -2.73 -0.46
C GLY A 202 4.13 -3.51 -0.80
N ASP A 203 4.02 -4.82 -1.05
CA ASP A 203 5.10 -5.67 -1.55
C ASP A 203 5.15 -5.75 -3.09
N CYS A 204 4.27 -5.02 -3.79
CA CYS A 204 4.15 -5.00 -5.24
C CYS A 204 3.89 -6.37 -5.92
N THR A 205 3.56 -7.42 -5.17
CA THR A 205 3.31 -8.76 -5.73
C THR A 205 1.94 -8.87 -6.39
N ARG A 206 0.96 -8.10 -5.91
CA ARG A 206 -0.37 -8.00 -6.50
C ARG A 206 -0.58 -6.57 -6.94
N TRP A 207 -0.89 -6.39 -8.22
CA TRP A 207 -1.14 -5.07 -8.78
C TRP A 207 -2.04 -5.15 -10.01
N LEU A 208 -2.71 -4.04 -10.33
CA LEU A 208 -3.38 -3.82 -11.60
C LEU A 208 -3.31 -2.35 -12.03
N ILE A 209 -3.27 -2.16 -13.35
CA ILE A 209 -3.35 -0.88 -14.03
C ILE A 209 -4.70 -0.80 -14.75
N THR A 210 -5.41 0.31 -14.56
CA THR A 210 -6.71 0.55 -15.21
C THR A 210 -6.89 2.03 -15.53
N LYS A 211 -7.75 2.34 -16.50
CA LYS A 211 -8.08 3.72 -16.85
C LYS A 211 -8.94 4.37 -15.77
N LYS A 212 -8.78 5.68 -15.59
CA LYS A 212 -9.62 6.50 -14.71
C LYS A 212 -11.12 6.29 -15.01
N SER A 213 -11.50 6.23 -16.28
CA SER A 213 -12.90 6.00 -16.70
C SER A 213 -13.46 4.63 -16.27
N SER A 214 -12.60 3.60 -16.15
CA SER A 214 -13.00 2.28 -15.67
C SER A 214 -13.35 2.30 -14.18
N VAL A 215 -12.75 3.19 -13.40
CA VAL A 215 -12.98 3.33 -11.95
C VAL A 215 -14.14 4.28 -11.63
N MET A 216 -14.19 5.44 -12.29
CA MET A 216 -15.01 6.58 -11.86
C MET A 216 -16.52 6.47 -12.14
N ALA A 217 -16.93 5.60 -13.07
CA ALA A 217 -18.35 5.39 -13.38
C ALA A 217 -19.08 4.71 -12.21
N GLN A 218 -20.41 4.81 -12.16
CA GLN A 218 -21.24 4.00 -11.27
C GLN A 218 -21.47 2.61 -11.90
N TYR A 219 -21.36 1.55 -11.11
CA TYR A 219 -21.58 0.18 -11.58
C TYR A 219 -21.85 -0.79 -10.42
N ALA A 220 -22.49 -1.91 -10.71
CA ALA A 220 -22.73 -2.98 -9.75
C ALA A 220 -22.49 -4.33 -10.44
N ASN A 221 -21.57 -5.12 -9.89
CA ASN A 221 -21.17 -6.42 -10.44
C ASN A 221 -20.88 -6.40 -11.95
N SER A 222 -20.31 -5.32 -12.45
CA SER A 222 -20.19 -5.09 -13.90
C SER A 222 -18.75 -5.28 -14.36
N PRO A 223 -18.51 -5.83 -15.57
CA PRO A 223 -17.16 -5.98 -16.10
C PRO A 223 -16.51 -4.62 -16.30
N ARG A 224 -15.32 -4.44 -15.72
CA ARG A 224 -14.50 -3.24 -15.86
C ARG A 224 -13.16 -3.60 -16.49
N TRP A 225 -12.69 -2.73 -17.38
CA TRP A 225 -11.43 -2.95 -18.09
C TRP A 225 -10.22 -2.83 -17.15
N ILE A 226 -9.36 -3.83 -17.22
CA ILE A 226 -8.01 -3.86 -16.65
C ILE A 226 -7.05 -3.87 -17.83
N GLU A 227 -6.14 -2.90 -17.88
CA GLU A 227 -5.17 -2.79 -18.96
C GLU A 227 -4.07 -3.84 -18.79
N LYS A 228 -3.56 -3.99 -17.56
CA LYS A 228 -2.55 -4.97 -17.16
C LYS A 228 -2.69 -5.31 -15.68
N SER A 229 -2.21 -6.47 -15.27
CA SER A 229 -2.10 -6.85 -13.86
C SER A 229 -0.94 -7.79 -13.61
N SER A 230 -0.65 -8.01 -12.33
CA SER A 230 0.24 -9.08 -11.84
C SER A 230 -0.08 -10.48 -12.37
N GLN A 231 -1.30 -10.74 -12.88
CA GLN A 231 -1.69 -12.04 -13.43
C GLN A 231 -1.71 -12.06 -14.97
N LYS A 232 -1.89 -10.91 -15.62
CA LYS A 232 -2.08 -10.85 -17.07
C LYS A 232 -1.54 -9.54 -17.65
N ASN A 233 -0.62 -9.66 -18.61
CA ASN A 233 0.00 -8.52 -19.30
C ASN A 233 -0.82 -8.02 -20.52
N SER A 234 -1.96 -8.64 -20.80
CA SER A 234 -2.90 -8.23 -21.85
C SER A 234 -4.24 -7.82 -21.25
N ARG A 235 -4.93 -6.92 -21.95
CA ARG A 235 -6.18 -6.29 -21.49
C ARG A 235 -7.28 -7.33 -21.27
N TYR A 236 -8.03 -7.20 -20.19
CA TYR A 236 -9.14 -8.08 -19.84
C TYR A 236 -10.15 -7.36 -18.93
N THR A 237 -11.20 -8.05 -18.49
CA THR A 237 -12.19 -7.48 -17.57
C THR A 237 -12.29 -8.29 -16.28
N ALA A 238 -12.67 -7.59 -15.21
CA ALA A 238 -13.11 -8.20 -13.96
C ALA A 238 -14.38 -7.48 -13.47
N ARG A 239 -15.25 -8.20 -12.76
CA ARG A 239 -16.48 -7.63 -12.18
C ARG A 239 -16.18 -6.88 -10.89
N TRP A 240 -16.51 -5.59 -10.88
CA TRP A 240 -16.32 -4.68 -9.74
C TRP A 240 -17.64 -4.05 -9.28
N TYR A 241 -17.61 -3.35 -8.15
CA TYR A 241 -18.74 -2.59 -7.61
C TYR A 241 -18.33 -1.15 -7.30
N HIS A 242 -19.18 -0.20 -7.68
CA HIS A 242 -19.06 1.20 -7.34
C HIS A 242 -20.43 1.88 -7.33
N ARG A 243 -21.13 1.73 -6.21
CA ARG A 243 -22.46 2.28 -5.93
C ARG A 243 -22.28 3.47 -4.98
N TRP A 244 -22.72 4.66 -5.38
CA TRP A 244 -22.44 5.89 -4.63
C TRP A 244 -23.03 5.94 -3.22
N ARG A 245 -24.09 5.17 -2.94
CA ARG A 245 -24.65 5.06 -1.58
C ARG A 245 -23.88 4.09 -0.67
N VAL A 246 -22.83 3.44 -1.19
CA VAL A 246 -22.04 2.42 -0.48
C VAL A 246 -20.64 3.00 -0.18
N PRO A 247 -20.39 3.52 1.04
CA PRO A 247 -19.20 4.35 1.32
C PRO A 247 -17.85 3.60 1.25
N HIS A 248 -17.87 2.26 1.31
CA HIS A 248 -16.65 1.45 1.19
C HIS A 248 -16.27 1.12 -0.27
N GLU A 249 -17.05 1.58 -1.24
CA GLU A 249 -16.80 1.37 -2.66
C GLU A 249 -16.06 2.57 -3.29
N PRO A 250 -15.34 2.39 -4.41
CA PRO A 250 -15.29 1.20 -5.28
C PRO A 250 -14.55 0.00 -4.67
N TRP A 251 -14.91 -1.20 -5.12
CA TRP A 251 -14.12 -2.43 -4.92
C TRP A 251 -13.30 -2.69 -6.19
N ILE A 252 -11.98 -2.72 -6.06
CA ILE A 252 -11.07 -2.96 -7.20
C ILE A 252 -10.30 -4.25 -6.96
N SER A 253 -10.30 -5.15 -7.93
CA SER A 253 -9.67 -6.46 -7.83
C SER A 253 -9.12 -6.99 -9.15
N VAL A 254 -8.12 -7.87 -9.06
CA VAL A 254 -7.47 -8.48 -10.23
C VAL A 254 -8.38 -9.49 -10.95
N THR A 255 -9.30 -10.10 -10.21
CA THR A 255 -10.34 -11.04 -10.69
C THR A 255 -11.73 -10.54 -10.29
N ASP A 256 -12.81 -11.22 -10.73
CA ASP A 256 -14.17 -10.92 -10.30
C ASP A 256 -14.29 -10.82 -8.77
N HIS A 257 -15.00 -9.80 -8.28
CA HIS A 257 -15.06 -9.42 -6.86
C HIS A 257 -15.38 -10.61 -5.93
N GLY A 258 -16.37 -11.45 -6.26
CA GLY A 258 -16.77 -12.59 -5.43
C GLY A 258 -15.61 -13.57 -5.15
N SER A 259 -14.89 -13.97 -6.20
CA SER A 259 -13.71 -14.84 -6.07
C SER A 259 -12.52 -14.10 -5.45
N ALA A 260 -12.37 -12.80 -5.74
CA ALA A 260 -11.27 -11.98 -5.26
C ALA A 260 -11.24 -11.84 -3.74
N VAL A 261 -12.40 -11.77 -3.08
CA VAL A 261 -12.51 -11.70 -1.61
C VAL A 261 -11.79 -12.87 -0.94
N HIS A 262 -12.06 -14.09 -1.39
CA HIS A 262 -11.53 -15.30 -0.77
C HIS A 262 -10.08 -15.60 -1.18
N SER A 263 -9.73 -15.30 -2.43
CA SER A 263 -8.39 -15.51 -2.99
C SER A 263 -7.38 -14.38 -2.67
N GLY A 264 -7.84 -13.31 -2.00
CA GLY A 264 -7.01 -12.17 -1.63
C GLY A 264 -6.62 -11.27 -2.80
N HIS A 265 -7.38 -11.25 -3.90
CA HIS A 265 -7.08 -10.45 -5.10
C HIS A 265 -7.72 -9.04 -5.09
N ILE A 266 -8.25 -8.60 -3.94
CA ILE A 266 -8.74 -7.22 -3.74
C ILE A 266 -7.53 -6.30 -3.58
N LEU A 267 -7.52 -5.17 -4.29
CA LEU A 267 -6.44 -4.17 -4.26
C LEU A 267 -6.89 -2.80 -3.73
N TYR A 268 -8.19 -2.58 -3.59
CA TYR A 268 -8.73 -1.37 -2.97
C TYR A 268 -10.11 -1.60 -2.36
N GLY A 269 -10.33 -0.97 -1.21
CA GLY A 269 -11.61 -0.71 -0.58
C GLY A 269 -11.54 0.58 0.25
N GLY A 270 -12.70 1.18 0.54
CA GLY A 270 -12.82 2.40 1.34
C GLY A 270 -13.42 2.17 2.73
N ASN A 271 -13.71 3.28 3.41
CA ASN A 271 -14.44 3.38 4.68
C ASN A 271 -13.95 2.43 5.79
N ASN A 272 -12.63 2.23 5.92
CA ASN A 272 -12.06 1.32 6.92
C ASN A 272 -12.63 -0.11 6.85
N PHE A 273 -13.16 -0.54 5.70
CA PHE A 273 -13.85 -1.82 5.60
C PHE A 273 -12.89 -2.98 5.92
N GLY A 274 -13.34 -3.91 6.75
CA GLY A 274 -12.53 -5.02 7.25
C GLY A 274 -12.92 -6.38 6.68
N ASN A 275 -13.11 -7.37 7.55
CA ASN A 275 -13.47 -8.75 7.19
C ASN A 275 -12.46 -9.44 6.26
N ILE A 276 -12.93 -10.45 5.52
CA ILE A 276 -12.13 -11.27 4.60
C ILE A 276 -11.50 -10.40 3.50
N HIS A 277 -12.18 -9.32 3.06
CA HIS A 277 -11.65 -8.35 2.09
C HIS A 277 -10.29 -7.79 2.50
N ALA A 278 -10.10 -7.45 3.78
CA ALA A 278 -8.85 -6.90 4.27
C ALA A 278 -7.89 -7.99 4.79
N SER A 279 -8.41 -8.94 5.59
CA SER A 279 -7.59 -9.92 6.31
C SER A 279 -6.85 -10.91 5.41
N ARG A 280 -7.34 -11.12 4.16
CA ARG A 280 -6.67 -11.95 3.16
C ARG A 280 -5.54 -11.22 2.41
N VAL A 281 -5.47 -9.90 2.49
CA VAL A 281 -4.55 -9.08 1.67
C VAL A 281 -3.56 -8.29 2.52
N LEU A 282 -4.03 -7.29 3.26
CA LEU A 282 -3.19 -6.26 3.86
C LEU A 282 -2.14 -6.81 4.85
N PRO A 283 -2.45 -7.76 5.75
CA PRO A 283 -1.45 -8.33 6.67
C PRO A 283 -0.37 -9.16 5.96
N LYS A 284 -0.67 -9.65 4.76
CA LYS A 284 0.18 -10.57 4.00
C LYS A 284 1.10 -9.83 3.02
N HIS A 285 0.68 -8.65 2.57
CA HIS A 285 1.30 -7.96 1.43
C HIS A 285 1.73 -6.53 1.72
N LEU A 286 2.18 -6.25 2.95
CA LEU A 286 2.72 -4.95 3.35
C LEU A 286 1.73 -3.77 3.14
N GLY A 287 0.43 -4.02 3.27
CA GLY A 287 -0.60 -3.01 3.06
C GLY A 287 -1.00 -2.85 1.58
N ALA A 288 -1.50 -1.68 1.22
CA ALA A 288 -1.90 -1.36 -0.15
C ALA A 288 -1.74 0.13 -0.48
N ASN A 289 -1.53 0.39 -1.77
CA ASN A 289 -1.18 1.68 -2.32
C ASN A 289 -2.03 2.00 -3.55
N VAL A 290 -2.39 3.28 -3.68
CA VAL A 290 -3.04 3.84 -4.88
C VAL A 290 -2.10 4.85 -5.50
N TRP A 291 -1.77 4.62 -6.75
CA TRP A 291 -0.97 5.49 -7.58
C TRP A 291 -1.80 6.03 -8.73
N ILE A 292 -1.46 7.22 -9.19
CA ILE A 292 -2.00 7.81 -10.41
C ILE A 292 -0.86 8.15 -11.37
N ARG A 293 -1.11 8.08 -12.68
CA ARG A 293 -0.24 8.70 -13.66
C ARG A 293 -1.02 9.33 -14.79
N ASN A 294 -0.45 10.39 -15.34
CA ASN A 294 -0.86 10.92 -16.62
C ASN A 294 0.05 10.31 -17.69
N ARG A 295 -0.39 9.21 -18.30
CA ARG A 295 0.44 8.49 -19.26
C ARG A 295 0.63 9.36 -20.50
N GLN A 296 1.86 9.80 -20.73
CA GLN A 296 2.18 10.61 -21.90
C GLN A 296 2.21 9.70 -23.14
N ILE A 297 1.20 9.81 -24.01
CA ILE A 297 1.11 8.98 -25.22
C ILE A 297 1.65 9.80 -26.40
N LYS A 298 2.82 9.41 -26.91
CA LYS A 298 3.30 9.91 -28.20
C LYS A 298 2.51 9.20 -29.29
N LYS A 299 1.66 9.96 -29.99
CA LYS A 299 0.98 9.48 -31.19
C LYS A 299 0.86 10.61 -32.18
N THR A 300 1.21 10.32 -33.42
CA THR A 300 1.13 11.26 -34.53
C THR A 300 0.26 10.68 -35.62
N CYS A 301 -0.62 11.51 -36.17
CA CYS A 301 -1.39 11.20 -37.36
C CYS A 301 -0.78 11.84 -38.62
N ALA A 302 0.46 12.35 -38.52
CA ALA A 302 1.11 13.07 -39.61
C ALA A 302 1.47 12.22 -40.84
N HIS A 303 1.28 10.90 -40.76
CA HIS A 303 1.49 9.94 -41.85
C HIS A 303 0.20 9.63 -42.63
N LEU A 304 -0.97 10.07 -42.16
CA LEU A 304 -2.23 9.80 -42.84
C LEU A 304 -2.25 10.47 -44.23
N ASN A 305 -2.92 9.86 -45.20
CA ASN A 305 -3.14 10.40 -46.54
C ASN A 305 -1.86 10.92 -47.23
N GLY A 306 -0.82 10.09 -47.30
CA GLY A 306 0.46 10.46 -47.94
C GLY A 306 1.41 11.30 -47.06
N GLY A 307 0.94 11.73 -45.89
CA GLY A 307 1.76 12.40 -44.90
C GLY A 307 2.05 13.88 -45.18
N GLY A 308 3.12 14.41 -44.59
CA GLY A 308 3.51 15.83 -44.72
C GLY A 308 2.74 16.81 -43.83
N TRP A 309 1.86 16.31 -42.96
CA TRP A 309 1.01 17.17 -42.13
C TRP A 309 1.76 17.80 -40.95
N THR A 310 1.62 19.12 -40.81
CA THR A 310 2.05 19.83 -39.60
C THR A 310 0.90 19.95 -38.62
N ARG A 311 1.03 19.37 -37.42
CA ARG A 311 0.03 19.54 -36.35
C ARG A 311 0.13 20.95 -35.76
N VAL A 312 -0.90 21.76 -35.99
CA VAL A 312 -0.97 23.17 -35.54
C VAL A 312 -1.90 23.40 -34.35
N ARG A 313 -2.79 22.45 -34.05
CA ARG A 313 -3.74 22.56 -32.94
C ARG A 313 -4.03 21.19 -32.33
N HIS A 314 -4.26 21.15 -31.01
CA HIS A 314 -4.52 19.93 -30.26
C HIS A 314 -5.52 20.20 -29.12
N VAL A 315 -6.39 19.24 -28.86
CA VAL A 315 -7.18 19.13 -27.63
C VAL A 315 -7.10 17.69 -27.14
N PRO A 316 -6.86 17.43 -25.84
CA PRO A 316 -6.82 16.07 -25.32
C PRO A 316 -8.22 15.45 -25.30
N ALA A 317 -8.28 14.14 -25.09
CA ALA A 317 -9.55 13.44 -24.88
C ALA A 317 -10.34 14.07 -23.71
N GLY A 318 -11.61 14.38 -23.94
CA GLY A 318 -12.49 15.06 -22.99
C GLY A 318 -13.83 15.41 -23.61
N TYR A 319 -14.56 16.32 -22.96
CA TYR A 319 -15.90 16.76 -23.40
C TYR A 319 -15.90 18.15 -24.05
N ASN A 320 -14.74 18.78 -24.23
CA ASN A 320 -14.60 20.14 -24.76
C ASN A 320 -13.77 20.12 -26.04
N TRP A 321 -14.17 20.94 -27.01
CA TRP A 321 -13.41 21.21 -28.24
C TRP A 321 -12.32 22.28 -28.01
N HIS A 322 -11.57 22.59 -29.07
CA HIS A 322 -10.53 23.61 -29.04
C HIS A 322 -11.07 24.97 -28.53
N PRO A 323 -10.37 25.67 -27.61
CA PRO A 323 -10.82 26.97 -27.10
C PRO A 323 -10.64 28.15 -28.07
N ALA A 324 -10.04 27.96 -29.24
CA ALA A 324 -9.87 29.02 -30.23
C ALA A 324 -11.22 29.48 -30.80
N LYS A 325 -11.34 30.80 -31.01
CA LYS A 325 -12.52 31.47 -31.60
C LYS A 325 -12.21 32.11 -32.95
N ASP A 326 -11.21 31.57 -33.67
CA ASP A 326 -10.65 32.19 -34.88
C ASP A 326 -11.21 31.65 -36.20
N GLN A 327 -12.30 30.86 -36.16
CA GLN A 327 -12.92 30.29 -37.37
C GLN A 327 -11.90 29.58 -38.29
N LEU A 328 -10.95 28.86 -37.71
CA LEU A 328 -9.84 28.18 -38.43
C LEU A 328 -8.90 29.11 -39.23
N ARG A 329 -8.93 30.44 -38.99
CA ARG A 329 -8.00 31.39 -39.60
C ARG A 329 -6.55 31.19 -39.13
N GLY A 330 -6.36 30.64 -37.94
CA GLY A 330 -5.04 30.34 -37.39
C GLY A 330 -4.38 31.49 -36.64
N THR A 331 -5.16 32.49 -36.21
CA THR A 331 -4.66 33.70 -35.54
C THR A 331 -4.51 33.52 -34.03
N VAL A 332 -5.10 32.46 -33.45
CA VAL A 332 -5.11 32.23 -32.00
C VAL A 332 -4.07 31.18 -31.59
N ALA A 333 -3.15 31.57 -30.71
CA ALA A 333 -2.20 30.69 -30.03
C ALA A 333 -2.51 30.58 -28.54
N TYR A 334 -2.34 29.38 -27.98
CA TYR A 334 -2.47 29.11 -26.55
C TYR A 334 -1.77 27.80 -26.20
N GLY A 335 -1.41 27.64 -24.92
CA GLY A 335 -0.76 26.44 -24.43
C GLY A 335 0.64 26.22 -25.01
N LYS A 336 1.31 25.15 -24.56
CA LYS A 336 2.64 24.75 -25.06
C LYS A 336 2.47 23.63 -26.08
N LYS A 337 2.99 23.82 -27.30
CA LYS A 337 3.04 22.77 -28.33
C LYS A 337 3.71 21.51 -27.76
N SER A 338 3.08 20.38 -27.98
CA SER A 338 3.50 19.08 -27.45
C SER A 338 3.32 17.98 -28.49
N GLU A 339 4.17 16.96 -28.45
CA GLU A 339 4.07 15.75 -29.27
C GLU A 339 3.05 14.75 -28.71
N TYR A 340 2.68 14.86 -27.43
CA TYR A 340 1.81 13.91 -26.73
C TYR A 340 0.32 14.22 -26.94
N VAL A 341 -0.49 13.19 -27.21
CA VAL A 341 -1.96 13.33 -27.35
C VAL A 341 -2.71 13.53 -26.03
N THR A 342 -2.00 13.40 -24.92
CA THR A 342 -2.49 13.64 -23.55
C THR A 342 -2.11 15.01 -23.00
N ALA A 343 -1.45 15.85 -23.82
CA ALA A 343 -1.09 17.19 -23.42
C ALA A 343 -2.34 18.08 -23.24
N PRO A 344 -2.28 19.14 -22.40
CA PRO A 344 -3.31 20.18 -22.40
C PRO A 344 -3.54 20.74 -23.81
N ALA A 345 -4.71 21.32 -24.03
CA ALA A 345 -5.03 21.92 -25.33
C ALA A 345 -3.99 22.99 -25.69
N TRP A 346 -3.57 22.99 -26.96
CA TRP A 346 -2.64 23.99 -27.47
C TRP A 346 -2.95 24.34 -28.93
N SER A 347 -2.54 25.54 -29.34
CA SER A 347 -2.59 26.05 -30.70
C SER A 347 -1.36 26.89 -30.95
N VAL A 348 -0.76 26.74 -32.12
CA VAL A 348 0.22 27.70 -32.65
C VAL A 348 -0.45 28.56 -33.71
N ARG A 349 0.09 29.75 -33.96
CA ARG A 349 -0.33 30.54 -35.11
C ARG A 349 0.09 29.84 -36.40
N PHE A 350 -0.78 29.88 -37.40
CA PHE A 350 -0.55 29.32 -38.74
C PHE A 350 -1.15 30.20 -39.85
N ASP A 351 -1.61 31.40 -39.50
CA ASP A 351 -2.22 32.36 -40.42
C ASP A 351 -1.24 32.90 -41.47
N ALA A 352 0.05 33.01 -41.12
CA ALA A 352 1.12 33.39 -42.04
C ALA A 352 1.82 32.19 -42.71
N THR A 353 1.42 30.95 -42.40
CA THR A 353 2.03 29.75 -42.98
C THR A 353 1.37 29.42 -44.33
N PRO A 354 2.13 29.19 -45.40
CA PRO A 354 1.57 28.70 -46.66
C PRO A 354 1.03 27.27 -46.50
N PHE A 355 -0.24 27.05 -46.82
CA PHE A 355 -0.88 25.73 -46.92
C PHE A 355 -2.16 25.83 -47.76
N ASN A 356 -2.60 24.70 -48.35
CA ASN A 356 -3.79 24.64 -49.22
C ASN A 356 -4.85 23.63 -48.75
N GLN A 357 -4.57 22.83 -47.71
CA GLN A 357 -5.47 21.81 -47.18
C GLN A 357 -5.44 21.76 -45.64
N PHE A 358 -6.56 21.37 -45.05
CA PHE A 358 -6.67 20.97 -43.65
C PHE A 358 -6.85 19.46 -43.54
N MET A 359 -6.18 18.85 -42.57
CA MET A 359 -6.51 17.51 -42.08
C MET A 359 -7.05 17.62 -40.66
N PHE A 360 -8.22 17.02 -40.42
CA PHE A 360 -8.78 16.82 -39.08
C PHE A 360 -8.70 15.34 -38.75
N ALA A 361 -8.26 15.00 -37.54
CA ALA A 361 -8.12 13.61 -37.11
C ALA A 361 -8.40 13.45 -35.62
N THR A 362 -9.01 12.32 -35.24
CA THR A 362 -9.08 11.90 -33.83
C THR A 362 -7.69 11.55 -33.32
N GLY A 363 -7.44 11.72 -32.01
CA GLY A 363 -6.11 11.46 -31.42
C GLY A 363 -5.64 10.00 -31.54
N ASP A 364 -6.54 9.06 -31.84
CA ASP A 364 -6.23 7.67 -32.16
C ASP A 364 -6.01 7.40 -33.66
N CYS A 365 -6.11 8.42 -34.51
CA CYS A 365 -5.98 8.40 -35.96
C CYS A 365 -7.01 7.53 -36.70
N LYS A 366 -8.10 7.08 -36.03
CA LYS A 366 -9.10 6.19 -36.65
C LYS A 366 -10.14 6.92 -37.48
N LYS A 367 -10.50 8.15 -37.10
CA LYS A 367 -11.40 9.01 -37.88
C LYS A 367 -10.61 10.22 -38.33
N TRP A 368 -10.66 10.50 -39.62
CA TRP A 368 -9.98 11.64 -40.21
C TRP A 368 -10.70 12.09 -41.48
N LEU A 369 -10.49 13.34 -41.86
CA LEU A 369 -10.91 13.90 -43.14
C LEU A 369 -9.90 14.94 -43.59
N VAL A 370 -9.80 15.11 -44.91
CA VAL A 370 -8.99 16.15 -45.55
C VAL A 370 -9.94 17.06 -46.34
N ALA A 371 -9.78 18.37 -46.19
CA ALA A 371 -10.56 19.37 -46.91
C ALA A 371 -9.64 20.46 -47.45
N PRO A 372 -9.89 21.01 -48.65
CA PRO A 372 -9.16 22.17 -49.13
C PRO A 372 -9.43 23.39 -48.26
N LYS A 373 -8.45 24.31 -48.18
CA LYS A 373 -8.49 25.49 -47.31
C LYS A 373 -9.75 26.34 -47.53
N TRP A 374 -10.10 26.60 -48.80
CA TRP A 374 -11.27 27.40 -49.16
C TRP A 374 -12.57 26.80 -48.62
N SER A 375 -12.75 25.48 -48.77
CA SER A 375 -13.93 24.76 -48.28
C SER A 375 -14.03 24.77 -46.75
N ALA A 376 -12.91 24.56 -46.05
CA ALA A 376 -12.89 24.53 -44.59
C ALA A 376 -13.08 25.91 -43.94
N GLN A 377 -12.72 26.99 -44.64
CA GLN A 377 -12.83 28.37 -44.15
C GLN A 377 -14.08 29.08 -44.66
N GLY A 378 -14.89 28.44 -45.52
CA GLY A 378 -16.12 29.00 -46.07
C GLY A 378 -15.87 30.19 -47.00
N GLN A 379 -14.80 30.13 -47.79
CA GLN A 379 -14.49 31.09 -48.85
C GLN A 379 -14.94 30.59 -50.21
#